data_AF-A0A8D8L515-F1
#
_entry.id   AF-A0A8D8L515-F1
#
_cell.length_a   1.000
_cell.length_b   1.000
_cell.length_c   1.000
_cell.angle_alpha   90.00
_cell.angle_beta   90.00
_cell.angle_gamma   90.00
#
_symmetry.space_group_name_H-M   'P 1'
#
loop_
_entity.id
_entity.type
_entity.pdbx_description
1 polymer ?
#
loop_
_entity_poly.entity_id
_entity_poly.type
_entity_poly.pdbx_seq_one_letter_code
_entity_poly.pdbx_strand_id
1 'polypeptide(L)'
;MAFTVFKNEKKLPLNELTLQLEEGGSKRSLPALHEKWSEPRVFTRYVPFPFKAGAVEEGPALEQWIAETGWFIKDLRWLLGLEHFRFWSTMVHNRGAIETVISFTQTAIPYYLAGVVRGAATVYPLYSEAHRLTIQVICRLVTQRESDQCWL
;
A
#
# COMPACT_ATOMS: atom_id res chain seq x y z
N MET A 1 10.64 20.19 -12.89
CA MET A 1 10.38 18.75 -12.66
C MET A 1 11.67 18.14 -12.16
N ALA A 2 11.62 17.42 -11.05
CA ALA A 2 12.77 16.70 -10.53
C ALA A 2 12.80 15.30 -11.15
N PHE A 3 13.95 14.87 -11.65
CA PHE A 3 14.11 13.55 -12.25
C PHE A 3 15.11 12.74 -11.43
N THR A 4 14.79 11.46 -11.23
CA THR A 4 15.67 10.51 -10.54
C THR A 4 15.56 9.18 -11.25
N VAL A 5 16.71 8.60 -11.57
CA VAL A 5 16.82 7.26 -12.14
C VAL A 5 17.35 6.34 -11.04
N PHE A 6 16.60 5.30 -10.69
CA PHE A 6 17.10 4.31 -9.75
C PHE A 6 18.29 3.56 -10.35
N LYS A 7 19.44 3.64 -9.67
CA LYS A 7 20.66 2.91 -10.02
C LYS A 7 21.36 2.43 -8.77
N ASN A 8 21.44 1.10 -8.60
CA ASN A 8 22.18 0.46 -7.52
C ASN A 8 23.38 -0.33 -8.06
N GLU A 9 24.31 0.35 -8.73
CA GLU A 9 25.47 -0.28 -9.38
C GLU A 9 26.43 -0.91 -8.37
N LYS A 10 26.55 -0.29 -7.19
CA LYS A 10 27.43 -0.75 -6.10
C LYS A 10 26.86 -1.90 -5.28
N LYS A 11 25.62 -2.33 -5.57
CA LYS A 11 24.94 -3.39 -4.84
C LYS A 11 24.94 -3.11 -3.32
N LEU A 12 24.42 -1.96 -2.93
CA LEU A 12 24.28 -1.57 -1.53
C LEU A 12 22.85 -1.84 -1.03
N PRO A 13 22.67 -2.17 0.25
CA PRO A 13 21.35 -2.20 0.86
C PRO A 13 20.72 -0.79 0.88
N LEU A 14 19.39 -0.71 0.93
CA LEU A 14 18.67 0.54 0.77
C LEU A 14 19.01 1.59 1.85
N ASN A 15 19.29 1.15 3.08
CA ASN A 15 19.68 2.02 4.20
C ASN A 15 21.05 2.70 4.01
N GLU A 16 21.92 2.14 3.17
CA GLU A 16 23.24 2.69 2.83
C GLU A 16 23.29 3.33 1.44
N LEU A 17 22.30 3.04 0.59
CA LEU A 17 22.23 3.55 -0.77
C LEU A 17 21.95 5.07 -0.78
N THR A 18 22.63 5.77 -1.68
CA THR A 18 22.42 7.20 -1.94
C THR A 18 22.08 7.39 -3.42
N LEU A 19 21.04 8.18 -3.70
CA LEU A 19 20.53 8.47 -5.02
C LEU A 19 20.82 9.92 -5.42
N GLN A 20 21.00 10.16 -6.71
CA GLN A 20 21.21 11.50 -7.27
C GLN A 20 19.86 12.13 -7.63
N LEU A 21 19.57 13.27 -7.02
CA LEU A 21 18.43 14.12 -7.31
C LEU A 21 18.88 15.30 -8.18
N GLU A 22 18.29 15.45 -9.36
CA GLU A 22 18.49 16.63 -10.20
C GLU A 22 17.30 17.58 -10.06
N GLU A 23 17.56 18.76 -9.47
CA GLU A 23 16.57 19.83 -9.28
C GLU A 23 17.14 21.17 -9.75
N GLY A 24 16.47 21.81 -10.70
CA GLY A 24 16.84 23.17 -11.16
C GLY A 24 18.27 23.28 -11.71
N GLY A 25 18.82 22.20 -12.30
CA GLY A 25 20.18 22.16 -12.84
C GLY A 25 21.28 21.84 -11.82
N SER A 26 20.94 21.68 -10.54
CA SER A 26 21.87 21.23 -9.50
C SER A 26 21.68 19.74 -9.20
N LYS A 27 22.78 18.99 -9.09
CA LYS A 27 22.76 17.59 -8.65
C LYS A 27 23.03 17.52 -7.15
N ARG A 28 22.16 16.84 -6.41
CA ARG A 28 22.30 16.60 -4.97
C ARG A 28 22.24 15.12 -4.69
N SER A 29 23.07 14.67 -3.76
CA SER A 29 23.08 13.28 -3.30
C SER A 29 22.19 13.17 -2.06
N LEU A 30 21.17 12.30 -2.10
CA LEU A 30 20.26 12.05 -0.98
C LEU A 30 20.21 10.57 -0.63
N PRO A 31 20.08 10.20 0.67
CA PRO A 31 19.81 8.81 1.05
C PRO A 31 18.61 8.25 0.29
N ALA A 32 18.65 6.96 -0.09
CA ALA A 32 17.57 6.32 -0.82
C ALA A 32 16.30 6.15 0.03
N LEU A 33 16.48 6.02 1.36
CA LEU A 33 15.40 6.11 2.35
C LEU A 33 15.33 7.55 2.87
N HIS A 34 14.44 8.36 2.30
CA HIS A 34 14.34 9.78 2.65
C HIS A 34 12.93 10.32 2.34
N GLU A 35 12.43 11.27 3.14
CA GLU A 35 11.10 11.85 2.99
C GLU A 35 10.86 12.47 1.60
N LYS A 36 11.91 13.02 0.95
CA LYS A 36 11.81 13.53 -0.43
C LYS A 36 11.43 12.48 -1.48
N TRP A 37 11.68 11.21 -1.21
CA TRP A 37 11.27 10.09 -2.06
C TRP A 37 9.92 9.50 -1.63
N SER A 38 9.40 9.93 -0.47
CA SER A 38 8.05 9.60 -0.05
C SER A 38 7.05 10.34 -0.91
N GLU A 39 5.99 9.63 -1.24
CA GLU A 39 4.96 10.16 -2.10
C GLU A 39 3.89 10.89 -1.29
N PRO A 40 3.47 12.10 -1.71
CA PRO A 40 2.54 12.94 -0.96
C PRO A 40 1.08 12.47 -1.07
N ARG A 41 0.87 11.20 -1.43
CA ARG A 41 -0.44 10.60 -1.65
C ARG A 41 -1.18 10.46 -0.33
N VAL A 42 -2.45 10.82 -0.33
CA VAL A 42 -3.38 10.53 0.77
C VAL A 42 -3.90 9.12 0.56
N PHE A 43 -3.76 8.27 1.57
CA PHE A 43 -4.20 6.89 1.51
C PHE A 43 -5.51 6.69 2.26
N THR A 44 -6.40 5.91 1.65
CA THR A 44 -7.70 5.55 2.19
C THR A 44 -7.52 4.49 3.27
N ARG A 45 -8.18 4.65 4.42
CA ARG A 45 -8.23 3.62 5.46
C ARG A 45 -9.39 2.68 5.18
N TYR A 46 -9.20 1.39 5.40
CA TYR A 46 -10.27 0.41 5.26
C TYR A 46 -11.27 0.53 6.40
N VAL A 47 -12.55 0.45 6.05
CA VAL A 47 -13.69 0.34 6.96
C VAL A 47 -14.45 -0.94 6.59
N PRO A 48 -14.88 -1.75 7.56
CA PRO A 48 -15.63 -2.97 7.26
C PRO A 48 -16.99 -2.65 6.62
N PHE A 49 -17.46 -3.53 5.73
CA PHE A 49 -18.80 -3.41 5.16
C PHE A 49 -19.86 -3.55 6.25
N PRO A 50 -21.05 -2.97 6.08
CA PRO A 50 -22.10 -3.08 7.07
C PRO A 50 -22.54 -4.54 7.21
N PHE A 51 -22.34 -5.10 8.40
CA PHE A 51 -22.61 -6.49 8.73
C PHE A 51 -23.38 -6.56 10.05
N LYS A 52 -24.54 -7.23 10.02
CA LYS A 52 -25.40 -7.40 11.19
C LYS A 52 -26.07 -8.77 11.15
N ALA A 53 -26.14 -9.42 12.32
CA ALA A 53 -26.86 -10.69 12.50
C ALA A 53 -26.47 -11.79 11.48
N GLY A 54 -25.20 -11.85 11.06
CA GLY A 54 -24.74 -12.89 10.12
C GLY A 54 -24.95 -12.57 8.64
N ALA A 55 -25.45 -11.38 8.30
CA ALA A 55 -25.70 -10.96 6.93
C ALA A 55 -25.09 -9.58 6.63
N VAL A 56 -24.82 -9.34 5.35
CA VAL A 56 -24.49 -8.00 4.83
C VAL A 56 -25.77 -7.17 4.84
N GLU A 57 -25.68 -5.93 5.34
CA GLU A 57 -26.81 -5.00 5.24
C GLU A 57 -26.75 -4.25 3.91
N GLU A 58 -27.85 -4.28 3.17
CA GLU A 58 -28.00 -3.52 1.93
C GLU A 58 -28.35 -2.05 2.22
N GLY A 59 -28.11 -1.17 1.24
CA GLY A 59 -28.50 0.25 1.29
C GLY A 59 -27.32 1.23 1.25
N PRO A 60 -27.55 2.51 1.62
CA PRO A 60 -26.57 3.58 1.40
C PRO A 60 -25.20 3.35 2.06
N ALA A 61 -25.18 2.69 3.22
CA ALA A 61 -23.94 2.34 3.91
C ALA A 61 -23.08 1.35 3.11
N LEU A 62 -23.72 0.40 2.39
CA LEU A 62 -23.03 -0.55 1.53
C LEU A 62 -22.50 0.14 0.27
N GLU A 63 -23.29 1.04 -0.33
CA GLU A 63 -22.85 1.82 -1.49
C GLU A 63 -21.64 2.70 -1.17
N GLN A 64 -21.64 3.33 0.01
CA GLN A 64 -20.49 4.07 0.52
C GLN A 64 -19.27 3.15 0.69
N TRP A 65 -19.46 1.99 1.33
CA TRP A 65 -18.39 1.01 1.50
C TRP A 65 -17.80 0.55 0.16
N ILE A 66 -18.63 0.33 -0.86
CA ILE A 66 -18.21 -0.03 -2.22
C ILE A 66 -17.30 1.05 -2.80
N ALA A 67 -17.70 2.31 -2.71
CA ALA A 67 -16.93 3.44 -3.23
C ALA A 67 -15.59 3.61 -2.50
N GLU A 68 -15.61 3.60 -1.17
CA GLU A 68 -14.42 3.76 -0.31
C GLU A 68 -13.44 2.59 -0.48
N THR A 69 -13.95 1.35 -0.54
CA THR A 69 -13.12 0.16 -0.78
C THR A 69 -12.52 0.19 -2.18
N GLY A 70 -13.24 0.74 -3.17
CA GLY A 70 -12.69 1.01 -4.49
C GLY A 70 -11.47 1.94 -4.47
N TRP A 71 -11.50 3.00 -3.65
CA TRP A 71 -10.34 3.88 -3.44
C TRP A 71 -9.21 3.18 -2.69
N PHE A 72 -9.53 2.46 -1.61
CA PHE A 72 -8.57 1.64 -0.87
C PHE A 72 -7.80 0.67 -1.79
N ILE A 73 -8.50 -0.04 -2.69
CA ILE A 73 -7.88 -0.95 -3.66
C ILE A 73 -6.96 -0.20 -4.63
N LYS A 74 -7.39 0.96 -5.14
CA LYS A 74 -6.56 1.80 -6.03
C LYS A 74 -5.28 2.25 -5.33
N ASP A 75 -5.39 2.60 -4.05
CA ASP A 75 -4.27 3.08 -3.25
C ASP A 75 -3.25 1.97 -3.00
N LEU A 76 -3.71 0.75 -2.67
CA LEU A 76 -2.83 -0.41 -2.51
C LEU A 76 -2.15 -0.82 -3.83
N ARG A 77 -2.88 -0.81 -4.95
CA ARG A 77 -2.30 -1.08 -6.28
C ARG A 77 -1.22 -0.08 -6.64
N TRP A 78 -1.49 1.19 -6.37
CA TRP A 78 -0.52 2.26 -6.59
C TRP A 78 0.71 2.07 -5.70
N LEU A 79 0.53 1.72 -4.42
CA LEU A 79 1.62 1.48 -3.47
C LEU A 79 2.51 0.30 -3.91
N LEU A 80 1.90 -0.79 -4.35
CA LEU A 80 2.60 -1.95 -4.91
C LEU A 80 3.32 -1.64 -6.22
N GLY A 81 2.85 -0.64 -6.97
CA GLY A 81 3.47 -0.19 -8.22
C GLY A 81 4.71 0.69 -8.03
N LEU A 82 5.01 1.13 -6.80
CA LEU A 82 6.18 1.96 -6.54
C LEU A 82 7.49 1.21 -6.72
N GLU A 83 8.50 1.93 -7.23
CA GLU A 83 9.91 1.51 -7.18
C GLU A 83 10.33 1.22 -5.74
N HIS A 84 11.31 0.33 -5.56
CA HIS A 84 11.72 -0.16 -4.24
C HIS A 84 12.02 0.97 -3.23
N PHE A 85 12.86 1.95 -3.60
CA PHE A 85 13.21 3.05 -2.69
C PHE A 85 12.04 3.99 -2.38
N ARG A 86 11.13 4.21 -3.34
CA ARG A 86 9.91 5.03 -3.15
C ARG A 86 8.90 4.31 -2.26
N PHE A 87 8.73 3.01 -2.47
CA PHE A 87 7.88 2.18 -1.62
C PHE A 87 8.33 2.28 -0.17
N TRP A 88 9.60 2.00 0.11
CA TRP A 88 10.14 2.04 1.47
C TRP A 88 10.14 3.46 2.06
N SER A 89 10.53 4.48 1.30
CA SER A 89 10.44 5.87 1.76
C SER A 89 9.02 6.28 2.09
N THR A 90 8.05 5.85 1.28
CA THR A 90 6.62 6.12 1.54
C THR A 90 6.14 5.37 2.77
N MET A 91 6.49 4.09 2.94
CA MET A 91 6.08 3.31 4.11
C MET A 91 6.65 3.85 5.43
N VAL A 92 7.86 4.40 5.41
CA VAL A 92 8.54 4.94 6.59
C VAL A 92 8.08 6.37 6.91
N HIS A 93 7.90 7.23 5.91
CA HIS A 93 7.67 8.66 6.12
C HIS A 93 6.21 9.10 5.93
N ASN A 94 5.41 8.37 5.15
CA ASN A 94 3.97 8.66 5.01
C ASN A 94 3.17 7.77 5.97
N ARG A 95 2.80 8.33 7.13
CA ARG A 95 2.00 7.64 8.14
C ARG A 95 0.69 7.07 7.59
N GLY A 96 0.06 7.74 6.62
CA GLY A 96 -1.16 7.25 5.98
C GLY A 96 -0.96 5.90 5.27
N ALA A 97 0.21 5.67 4.66
CA ALA A 97 0.50 4.43 3.93
C ALA A 97 0.48 3.20 4.86
N ILE A 98 1.16 3.27 6.00
CA ILE A 98 1.16 2.17 6.97
C ILE A 98 -0.20 2.03 7.68
N GLU A 99 -0.87 3.15 7.97
CA GLU A 99 -2.21 3.13 8.58
C GLU A 99 -3.26 2.46 7.68
N THR A 100 -3.15 2.61 6.36
CA THR A 100 -3.98 1.89 5.38
C THR A 100 -3.82 0.38 5.52
N VAL A 101 -2.59 -0.13 5.61
CA VAL A 101 -2.33 -1.57 5.82
C VAL A 101 -2.89 -2.02 7.18
N ILE A 102 -2.60 -1.27 8.24
CA ILE A 102 -3.05 -1.58 9.61
C ILE A 102 -4.58 -1.64 9.68
N SER A 103 -5.27 -0.65 9.10
CA SER A 103 -6.73 -0.55 9.17
C SER A 103 -7.43 -1.80 8.64
N PHE A 104 -6.94 -2.39 7.55
CA PHE A 104 -7.47 -3.64 7.03
C PHE A 104 -7.19 -4.81 7.99
N THR A 105 -5.96 -4.95 8.47
CA THR A 105 -5.61 -6.06 9.39
C THR A 105 -6.41 -6.05 10.69
N GLN A 106 -6.81 -4.87 11.18
CA GLN A 106 -7.57 -4.72 12.42
C GLN A 106 -9.08 -4.93 12.24
N THR A 107 -9.61 -4.70 11.04
CA THR A 107 -11.07 -4.67 10.81
C THR A 107 -11.55 -5.67 9.78
N ALA A 108 -10.65 -6.44 9.16
CA ALA A 108 -10.99 -7.55 8.30
C ALA A 108 -11.92 -8.54 9.02
N ILE A 109 -12.88 -9.06 8.27
CA ILE A 109 -13.83 -10.05 8.75
C ILE A 109 -13.08 -11.34 9.13
N PRO A 110 -13.33 -11.91 10.32
CA PRO A 110 -12.73 -13.17 10.73
C PRO A 110 -13.00 -14.32 9.76
N TYR A 111 -12.04 -15.23 9.64
CA TYR A 111 -12.11 -16.33 8.67
C TYR A 111 -13.35 -17.23 8.82
N TYR A 112 -13.85 -17.43 10.05
CA TYR A 112 -15.05 -18.24 10.28
C TYR A 112 -16.33 -17.63 9.69
N LEU A 113 -16.31 -16.34 9.29
CA LEU A 113 -17.39 -15.67 8.56
C LEU A 113 -17.15 -15.58 7.05
N ALA A 114 -16.13 -16.26 6.51
CA ALA A 114 -15.81 -16.20 5.09
C ALA A 114 -16.98 -16.65 4.18
N GLY A 115 -17.86 -17.54 4.68
CA GLY A 115 -19.07 -17.94 3.96
C GLY A 115 -20.04 -16.79 3.70
N VAL A 116 -20.18 -15.86 4.65
CA VAL A 116 -21.00 -14.65 4.50
C VAL A 116 -20.46 -13.79 3.38
N VAL A 117 -19.15 -13.51 3.42
CA VAL A 117 -18.49 -12.68 2.41
C VAL A 117 -18.65 -13.29 1.02
N ARG A 118 -18.41 -14.60 0.88
CA ARG A 118 -18.54 -15.34 -0.38
C ARG A 118 -19.97 -15.38 -0.92
N GLY A 119 -20.97 -15.36 -0.02
CA GLY A 119 -22.38 -15.32 -0.40
C GLY A 119 -22.85 -13.95 -0.91
N ALA A 120 -22.16 -12.87 -0.54
CA ALA A 120 -22.52 -11.51 -0.94
C ALA A 120 -21.84 -11.11 -2.25
N ALA A 121 -22.58 -11.19 -3.37
CA ALA A 121 -22.05 -10.96 -4.72
C ALA A 121 -21.43 -9.57 -4.94
N THR A 122 -21.96 -8.53 -4.27
CA THR A 122 -21.48 -7.14 -4.36
C THR A 122 -20.23 -6.91 -3.50
N VAL A 123 -20.13 -7.58 -2.36
CA VAL A 123 -19.02 -7.44 -1.40
C VAL A 123 -17.82 -8.29 -1.80
N TYR A 124 -18.06 -9.53 -2.22
CA TYR A 124 -17.00 -10.52 -2.42
C TYR A 124 -15.86 -10.06 -3.34
N PRO A 125 -16.11 -9.48 -4.53
CA PRO A 125 -15.03 -9.09 -5.45
C PRO A 125 -14.14 -8.00 -4.85
N LEU A 126 -14.73 -7.01 -4.18
CA LEU A 126 -13.99 -5.90 -3.59
C LEU A 126 -13.24 -6.35 -2.33
N TYR A 127 -13.90 -7.11 -1.46
CA TYR A 127 -13.26 -7.59 -0.23
C TYR A 127 -12.10 -8.54 -0.53
N SER A 128 -12.29 -9.49 -1.46
CA SER A 128 -11.24 -10.44 -1.84
C SER A 128 -10.04 -9.76 -2.47
N GLU A 129 -10.26 -8.73 -3.30
CA GLU A 129 -9.20 -7.95 -3.90
C GLU A 129 -8.46 -7.07 -2.88
N ALA A 130 -9.19 -6.39 -1.99
CA ALA A 130 -8.62 -5.64 -0.88
C ALA A 130 -7.74 -6.56 0.00
N HIS A 131 -8.27 -7.72 0.39
CA HIS A 131 -7.55 -8.73 1.16
C HIS A 131 -6.26 -9.17 0.44
N ARG A 132 -6.36 -9.58 -0.83
CA ARG A 132 -5.22 -10.04 -1.63
C ARG A 132 -4.13 -8.97 -1.72
N LEU A 133 -4.49 -7.72 -2.01
CA LEU A 133 -3.54 -6.62 -2.13
C LEU A 133 -2.90 -6.27 -0.79
N THR A 134 -3.66 -6.24 0.31
CA THR A 134 -3.09 -5.98 1.64
C THR A 134 -2.04 -7.02 2.00
N ILE A 135 -2.32 -8.31 1.76
CA ILE A 135 -1.35 -9.38 1.97
C ILE A 135 -0.13 -9.20 1.08
N GLN A 136 -0.28 -8.80 -0.19
CA GLN A 136 0.86 -8.50 -1.06
C GLN A 136 1.73 -7.35 -0.53
N VAL A 137 1.13 -6.29 0.03
CA VAL A 137 1.89 -5.20 0.67
C VAL A 137 2.65 -5.73 1.88
N ILE A 138 2.01 -6.53 2.73
CA ILE A 138 2.67 -7.15 3.91
C ILE A 138 3.81 -8.06 3.46
N CYS A 139 3.61 -8.90 2.45
CA CYS A 139 4.65 -9.74 1.86
C CYS A 139 5.84 -8.89 1.39
N ARG A 140 5.59 -7.78 0.70
CA ARG A 140 6.66 -6.86 0.27
C ARG A 140 7.40 -6.27 1.47
N LEU A 141 6.69 -5.86 2.52
CA LEU A 141 7.29 -5.33 3.76
C LEU A 141 8.18 -6.34 4.50
N VAL A 142 7.84 -7.63 4.47
CA VAL A 142 8.66 -8.65 5.15
C VAL A 142 9.72 -9.28 4.24
N THR A 143 9.72 -8.94 2.95
CA THR A 143 10.70 -9.42 1.98
C THR A 143 11.97 -8.59 2.09
N GLN A 144 13.01 -9.14 2.74
CA GLN A 144 14.29 -8.45 2.89
C GLN A 144 14.96 -8.14 1.55
N ARG A 145 14.82 -9.03 0.56
CA ARG A 145 15.43 -8.91 -0.76
C ARG A 145 14.41 -9.13 -1.87
N GLU A 146 13.93 -8.04 -2.46
CA GLU A 146 12.99 -8.06 -3.60
C GLU A 146 13.70 -8.47 -4.90
N SER A 147 14.97 -8.13 -5.06
CA SER A 147 15.80 -8.51 -6.23
C SER A 147 17.30 -8.38 -5.94
N ASP A 148 18.15 -8.69 -6.91
CA ASP A 148 19.60 -8.49 -6.84
C ASP A 148 20.06 -7.03 -6.80
N GLN A 149 19.14 -6.07 -7.00
CA GLN A 149 19.38 -4.62 -6.93
C GLN A 149 18.54 -3.93 -5.84
N CYS A 150 17.59 -4.65 -5.22
CA CYS A 150 16.60 -4.12 -4.29
C CYS A 150 16.52 -4.96 -3.01
N TRP A 151 17.17 -4.51 -1.93
CA TRP A 151 17.08 -5.11 -0.60
C TRP A 151 17.37 -4.10 0.51
N LEU A 152 16.93 -4.45 1.72
CA LEU A 152 17.21 -3.73 2.97
C LEU A 152 18.47 -4.25 3.66
#